data_AF-X1QNZ4-F1
#
_entry.id   AF-X1QNZ4-F1
#
_cell.length_a   1.000
_cell.length_b   1.000
_cell.length_c   1.000
_cell.angle_alpha   90.00
_cell.angle_beta   90.00
_cell.angle_gamma   90.00
#
_symmetry.space_group_name_H-M   'P 1'
#
loop_
_entity.id
_entity.type
_entity.pdbx_description
1 polymer ?
#
loop_
_entity_poly.entity_id
_entity_poly.type
_entity_poly.pdbx_seq_one_letter_code
_entity_poly.pdbx_strand_id
1 'polypeptide(L)' 'MIIREENESDIANITTVHNQAFNEPDEGEIVKNLRKNNNLIISLVAEADGKIVGHIAYSPIHNKSKENISPVSLKMAI' A
#
# COMPACT_ATOMS: atom_id res chain seq x y z
N MET A 1 13.83 11.83 6.31
CA MET A 1 12.97 10.72 5.87
C MET A 1 12.37 10.07 7.11
N ILE A 2 11.04 9.85 7.12
CA ILE A 2 10.31 9.21 8.23
C ILE A 2 9.41 8.08 7.68
N ILE A 3 9.15 7.07 8.52
CA ILE A 3 8.15 6.03 8.27
C ILE A 3 7.05 6.21 9.31
N ARG A 4 5.80 6.25 8.86
CA ARG A 4 4.63 6.41 9.73
C ARG A 4 3.43 5.68 9.15
N GLU A 5 2.41 5.50 9.98
CA GLU A 5 1.09 5.10 9.49
C GLU A 5 0.57 6.12 8.46
N GLU A 6 -0.13 5.61 7.47
CA GLU A 6 -0.84 6.47 6.53
C GLU A 6 -1.97 7.24 7.24
N ASN A 7 -2.37 8.35 6.66
CA ASN A 7 -3.60 9.04 6.98
C ASN A 7 -4.39 9.34 5.69
N GLU A 8 -5.61 9.86 5.84
CA GLU A 8 -6.50 10.12 4.71
C GLU A 8 -5.90 11.05 3.64
N SER A 9 -5.05 12.01 4.04
CA SER A 9 -4.40 12.94 3.11
C SER A 9 -3.32 12.28 2.26
N ASP A 10 -2.81 11.11 2.66
CA ASP A 10 -1.78 10.39 1.91
C ASP A 10 -2.37 9.56 0.76
N ILE A 11 -3.67 9.22 0.80
CA ILE A 11 -4.32 8.23 -0.10
C ILE A 11 -4.09 8.56 -1.58
N ALA A 12 -4.21 9.84 -1.96
CA ALA A 12 -3.99 10.27 -3.34
C ALA A 12 -2.53 10.03 -3.76
N ASN A 13 -1.57 10.42 -2.92
CA ASN A 13 -0.14 10.24 -3.19
C ASN A 13 0.26 8.76 -3.21
N ILE A 14 -0.30 7.95 -2.32
CA ILE A 14 -0.10 6.49 -2.29
C ILE A 14 -0.56 5.86 -3.61
N THR A 15 -1.74 6.27 -4.12
CA THR A 15 -2.27 5.78 -5.40
C THR A 15 -1.33 6.13 -6.55
N THR A 16 -0.82 7.38 -6.58
CA THR A 16 0.16 7.81 -7.59
C THR A 16 1.46 7.01 -7.50
N VAL A 17 2.00 6.81 -6.29
CA VAL A 17 3.23 6.04 -6.08
C VAL A 17 3.08 4.61 -6.61
N HIS A 18 1.96 3.94 -6.34
CA HIS A 18 1.68 2.60 -6.87
C HIS A 18 1.57 2.59 -8.40
N ASN A 19 0.79 3.50 -8.98
CA ASN A 19 0.64 3.56 -10.44
C ASN A 19 1.98 3.82 -11.15
N GLN A 20 2.84 4.65 -10.57
CA GLN A 20 4.19 4.91 -11.08
C GLN A 20 5.11 3.70 -10.93
N ALA A 21 5.07 3.02 -9.78
CA ALA A 21 5.95 1.89 -9.50
C ALA A 21 5.68 0.68 -10.40
N PHE A 22 4.42 0.46 -10.79
CA PHE A 22 3.99 -0.66 -11.63
C PHE A 22 3.79 -0.27 -13.10
N ASN A 23 3.83 1.03 -13.41
CA ASN A 23 3.59 1.56 -14.75
C ASN A 23 2.24 1.10 -15.35
N GLU A 24 1.29 0.79 -14.47
CA GLU A 24 -0.09 0.38 -14.76
C GLU A 24 -1.02 1.13 -13.79
N PRO A 25 -2.16 1.67 -14.27
CA PRO A 25 -3.09 2.44 -13.44
C PRO A 25 -3.88 1.59 -12.43
N ASP A 26 -3.84 0.26 -12.58
CA ASP A 26 -4.72 -0.66 -11.85
C ASP A 26 -4.23 -0.95 -10.42
N GLU A 27 -2.92 -0.85 -10.15
CA GLU A 27 -2.36 -1.20 -8.84
C GLU A 27 -2.82 -0.24 -7.73
N GLY A 28 -2.86 1.06 -8.02
CA GLY A 28 -3.39 2.05 -7.09
C GLY A 28 -4.87 1.81 -6.75
N GLU A 29 -5.65 1.30 -7.70
CA GLU A 29 -7.07 0.96 -7.48
C GLU A 29 -7.22 -0.31 -6.63
N ILE A 30 -6.32 -1.30 -6.76
CA ILE A 30 -6.28 -2.48 -5.87
C ILE A 30 -6.10 -2.03 -4.41
N VAL A 31 -5.10 -1.18 -4.15
CA VAL A 31 -4.80 -0.70 -2.79
C VAL A 31 -5.95 0.12 -2.21
N LYS A 32 -6.58 0.97 -3.02
CA LYS A 32 -7.78 1.72 -2.65
C LYS A 32 -8.96 0.80 -2.32
N ASN A 33 -9.17 -0.26 -3.09
CA ASN A 33 -10.22 -1.25 -2.85
C ASN A 33 -9.96 -2.06 -1.57
N LEU A 34 -8.72 -2.47 -1.32
CA LEU A 34 -8.35 -3.16 -0.07
C LEU A 34 -8.62 -2.26 1.16
N ARG A 35 -8.26 -0.98 1.08
CA ARG A 35 -8.53 0.00 2.14
C ARG A 35 -10.03 0.18 2.38
N LYS A 36 -10.81 0.39 1.32
CA LYS A 36 -12.27 0.58 1.40
C LYS A 36 -12.98 -0.61 2.06
N ASN A 37 -12.44 -1.81 1.88
CA ASN A 37 -12.97 -3.04 2.46
C ASN A 37 -12.43 -3.34 3.88
N ASN A 38 -11.70 -2.41 4.50
CA ASN A 38 -11.00 -2.62 5.78
C ASN A 38 -10.09 -3.85 5.80
N ASN A 39 -9.53 -4.20 4.63
CA ASN A 39 -8.67 -5.35 4.44
C ASN A 39 -7.19 -4.95 4.43
N LEU A 40 -6.82 -3.76 4.90
CA LEU A 40 -5.43 -3.37 5.15
C LEU A 40 -5.18 -3.42 6.67
N ILE A 41 -4.36 -4.37 7.11
CA ILE A 41 -4.00 -4.54 8.53
C ILE A 41 -2.80 -3.66 8.88
N ILE A 42 -1.90 -3.45 7.93
CA ILE A 42 -0.77 -2.54 8.06
C ILE A 42 -0.77 -1.67 6.81
N SER A 43 -0.60 -0.36 7.01
CA SER A 43 -0.43 0.60 5.91
C SER A 43 0.52 1.70 6.35
N LEU A 44 1.75 1.66 5.80
CA LEU A 44 2.82 2.59 6.18
C LEU A 44 3.28 3.37 4.95
N VAL A 45 3.59 4.64 5.17
CA VAL A 45 4.19 5.52 4.17
C VAL A 45 5.63 5.85 4.55
N ALA A 46 6.46 5.96 3.51
CA ALA A 46 7.77 6.58 3.60
C ALA A 46 7.66 8.03 3.10
N GLU A 47 7.99 8.98 3.96
CA GLU A 47 7.93 10.41 3.67
C GLU A 47 9.34 11.03 3.64
N ALA A 48 9.66 11.74 2.56
CA ALA A 48 10.88 12.52 2.40
C ALA A 48 10.51 13.93 1.90
N ASP A 49 10.99 14.96 2.59
CA ASP A 49 10.75 16.37 2.23
C ASP A 49 9.27 16.72 2.03
N GLY A 50 8.40 16.18 2.90
CA GLY A 50 6.95 16.38 2.83
C GLY A 50 6.25 15.63 1.69
N LYS A 51 6.94 14.73 0.99
CA LYS A 51 6.40 13.93 -0.11
C LYS A 51 6.39 12.45 0.25
N ILE A 52 5.31 11.78 -0.10
CA ILE A 52 5.25 10.31 -0.04
C ILE A 52 6.07 9.76 -1.19
N VAL A 53 7.15 9.05 -0.86
CA VAL A 53 8.06 8.43 -1.83
C VAL A 53 7.91 6.91 -1.89
N GLY A 54 7.23 6.32 -0.90
CA GLY A 54 6.99 4.88 -0.86
C GLY A 54 5.81 4.55 0.04
N HIS A 55 5.26 3.37 -0.18
CA HIS A 55 4.14 2.85 0.60
C HIS A 55 4.20 1.32 0.66
N ILE A 56 3.91 0.76 1.83
CA ILE A 56 3.80 -0.67 2.05
C ILE A 56 2.47 -0.97 2.74
N ALA A 57 1.76 -1.97 2.25
CA ALA A 57 0.50 -2.40 2.81
C ALA A 57 0.46 -3.92 2.96
N TYR A 58 -0.23 -4.40 4.00
CA TYR A 58 -0.48 -5.82 4.22
C TYR A 58 -1.98 -6.07 4.34
N SER A 59 -2.48 -7.02 3.56
CA SER A 59 -3.84 -7.51 3.64
C SER A 59 -3.88 -8.98 4.05
N PRO A 60 -4.89 -9.40 4.83
CA PRO A 60 -5.07 -10.81 5.13
C PRO A 60 -5.56 -11.53 3.89
N ILE A 61 -4.95 -12.68 3.58
CA ILE A 61 -5.50 -13.63 2.63
C ILE A 61 -6.06 -14.83 3.39
N HIS A 62 -7.25 -15.29 3.01
CA HIS A 62 -7.82 -16.51 3.56
C HIS A 62 -7.55 -17.66 2.59
N ASN A 63 -6.62 -18.54 2.96
CA ASN A 63 -6.46 -19.82 2.28
C ASN A 63 -7.29 -20.88 3.02
N LYS A 64 -8.08 -21.69 2.30
CA LYS A 64 -8.90 -22.75 2.91
C LYS A 64 -8.07 -23.90 3.50
N SER A 65 -6.77 -23.92 3.21
CA SER A 65 -5.79 -24.82 3.82
C SER A 65 -4.96 -24.02 4.82
N LYS A 66 -4.93 -24.47 6.08
CA LYS A 66 -4.23 -23.82 7.20
C LYS A 66 -2.79 -23.45 6.84
N GLU A 67 -2.35 -22.32 7.39
CA GLU A 67 -1.00 -21.73 7.33
C GLU A 67 -0.68 -20.95 6.04
N ASN A 68 -0.65 -19.61 6.18
CA ASN A 68 0.34 -18.66 5.65
C ASN A 68 -0.30 -17.34 5.21
N ILE A 69 0.05 -16.27 5.93
CA ILE A 69 -0.09 -14.88 5.49
C ILE A 69 0.87 -14.67 4.31
N SER A 70 0.37 -14.60 3.08
CA SER A 70 1.18 -14.15 1.94
C SER A 70 1.05 -12.64 1.78
N PRO A 71 2.16 -11.91 1.58
CA PRO A 71 2.13 -10.48 1.34
C PRO A 71 1.45 -10.18 0.00
N VAL A 72 0.54 -9.20 -0.04
CA VAL A 72 0.05 -8.60 -1.27
C VAL A 72 0.88 -7.33 -1.52
N SER A 73 1.58 -7.33 -2.65
CA SER A 73 2.40 -6.27 -3.27
C SER A 73 3.43 -5.55 -2.38
N LEU A 74 4.70 -5.95 -2.55
CA LEU A 74 5.88 -5.19 -2.12
C LEU A 74 6.57 -4.63 -3.36
N LYS A 75 6.53 -3.31 -3.57
CA LYS A 75 7.56 -2.62 -4.35
C LYS A 75 7.89 -1.28 -3.71
N MET A 76 9.10 -1.21 -3.15
CA MET A 76 9.75 0.04 -2.78
C MET A 76 9.99 0.83 -4.08
N ALA A 77 9.29 1.95 -4.26
CA ALA A 77 9.76 2.98 -5.17
C ALA A 77 10.92 3.69 -4.46
N ILE A 78 12.13 3.52 -4.99
CA ILE A 78 13.30 4.35 -4.68
C ILE A 78 13.54 5.19 -5.92
#